data_AF-A0AAV0L8E9-F1
#
_entry.id   AF-A0AAV0L8E9-F1
#
_cell.length_a   1.000
_cell.length_b   1.000
_cell.length_c   1.000
_cell.angle_alpha   90.00
_cell.angle_beta   90.00
_cell.angle_gamma   90.00
#
_symmetry.space_group_name_H-M   'P 1'
#
loop_
_entity.id
_entity.type
_entity.pdbx_description
1 polymer ?
#
loop_
_entity_poly.entity_id
_entity_poly.type
_entity_poly.pdbx_seq_one_letter_code
_entity_poly.pdbx_strand_id
1 'polypeptide(L)'
;MAASSVDSLYFDNAADSEEAARLFDETKGGVKGLVDSGITTVPKLFRLSPQTASQYGTTRSKSPCPFAVPVIDMKDLESRRAVVVEEIRRAAAELGMFQLVNHGVEVSVMEDMMAEARQFHEQPTELKQGYYSRDVTQKARFISGYGALRRSSFNWVDTLLMTPAPSDAQDHLPIICRYFNR
;
A
#
# COMPACT_ATOMS: atom_id res chain seq x y z
N MET A 1 15.94 -23.92 6.37
CA MET A 1 16.45 -23.04 7.45
C MET A 1 15.61 -21.76 7.63
N ALA A 2 14.33 -21.70 7.22
CA ALA A 2 13.51 -20.48 7.35
C ALA A 2 12.76 -20.34 8.70
N ALA A 3 12.62 -21.43 9.46
CA ALA A 3 11.83 -21.44 10.70
C ALA A 3 12.43 -20.57 11.83
N SER A 4 13.75 -20.36 11.87
CA SER A 4 14.39 -19.63 12.96
C SER A 4 14.23 -18.11 12.90
N SER A 5 13.83 -17.55 11.75
CA SER A 5 13.73 -16.09 11.53
C SER A 5 12.37 -15.50 11.91
N VAL A 6 11.35 -16.34 12.09
CA VAL A 6 9.97 -15.89 12.39
C VAL A 6 9.74 -15.84 13.89
N ASP A 7 10.32 -16.78 14.65
CA ASP A 7 10.22 -16.86 16.11
C ASP A 7 10.85 -15.65 16.81
N SER A 8 11.80 -14.98 16.16
CA SER A 8 12.46 -13.76 16.62
C SER A 8 11.64 -12.48 16.43
N LEU A 9 10.44 -12.53 15.83
CA LEU A 9 9.59 -11.34 15.65
C LEU A 9 8.64 -11.09 16.86
N TYR A 10 8.84 -11.80 17.97
CA TYR A 10 7.93 -11.84 19.12
C TYR A 10 8.47 -11.27 20.44
N PHE A 11 9.63 -10.61 20.42
CA PHE A 11 10.33 -10.15 21.62
C PHE A 11 9.71 -8.93 22.36
N ASP A 12 10.23 -8.58 23.54
CA ASP A 12 9.53 -7.78 24.58
C ASP A 12 10.09 -6.36 24.84
N ASN A 13 11.34 -6.05 24.48
CA ASN A 13 11.96 -4.73 24.74
C ASN A 13 12.31 -3.92 23.45
N ALA A 14 12.95 -2.76 23.60
CA ALA A 14 13.29 -1.89 22.47
C ALA A 14 14.42 -2.45 21.57
N ALA A 15 15.45 -3.07 22.15
CA ALA A 15 16.53 -3.72 21.40
C ALA A 15 16.02 -4.94 20.64
N ASP A 16 15.17 -5.71 21.31
CA ASP A 16 14.35 -6.81 20.80
C ASP A 16 13.50 -6.40 19.58
N SER A 17 12.90 -5.20 19.59
CA SER A 17 12.12 -4.67 18.47
C SER A 17 12.98 -4.25 17.28
N GLU A 18 14.19 -3.74 17.52
CA GLU A 18 15.13 -3.37 16.46
C GLU A 18 15.72 -4.62 15.79
N GLU A 19 16.02 -5.65 16.57
CA GLU A 19 16.43 -6.96 16.05
C GLU A 19 15.31 -7.62 15.24
N ALA A 20 14.07 -7.61 15.74
CA ALA A 20 12.92 -8.09 14.98
C ALA A 20 12.73 -7.34 13.66
N ALA A 21 12.86 -6.01 13.66
CA ALA A 21 12.79 -5.20 12.45
C ALA A 21 13.89 -5.53 11.44
N ARG A 22 15.13 -5.73 11.93
CA ARG A 22 16.26 -6.14 11.09
C ARG A 22 16.03 -7.51 10.47
N LEU A 23 15.62 -8.50 11.25
CA LEU A 23 15.37 -9.86 10.77
C LEU A 23 14.23 -9.87 9.75
N PHE A 24 13.16 -9.10 9.99
CA PHE A 24 12.10 -8.90 9.02
C PHE A 24 12.62 -8.33 7.69
N ASP A 25 13.42 -7.26 7.73
CA ASP A 25 14.02 -6.64 6.54
C ASP A 25 14.98 -7.59 5.81
N GLU A 26 15.76 -8.39 6.54
CA GLU A 26 16.70 -9.38 5.98
C GLU A 26 15.99 -10.47 5.17
N THR A 27 14.73 -10.80 5.50
CA THR A 27 13.94 -11.76 4.70
C THR A 27 13.64 -11.26 3.30
N LYS A 28 13.51 -9.94 3.11
CA LYS A 28 13.03 -9.28 1.87
C LYS A 28 11.68 -9.82 1.35
N GLY A 29 10.97 -10.62 2.13
CA GLY A 29 9.72 -11.28 1.76
C GLY A 29 8.48 -10.42 2.01
N GLY A 30 8.63 -9.37 2.81
CA GLY A 30 7.52 -8.51 3.22
C GLY A 30 6.49 -9.22 4.08
N VAL A 31 5.36 -8.53 4.30
CA VAL A 31 4.23 -9.05 5.07
C VAL A 31 3.60 -10.25 4.38
N LYS A 32 3.52 -10.28 3.05
CA LYS A 32 3.03 -11.45 2.31
C LYS A 32 3.90 -12.69 2.56
N GLY A 33 5.22 -12.56 2.60
CA GLY A 33 6.10 -13.66 2.96
C GLY A 33 5.82 -14.24 4.35
N LEU A 34 5.46 -13.39 5.32
CA LEU A 34 5.01 -13.85 6.64
C LEU A 34 3.69 -14.60 6.55
N VAL A 35 2.69 -14.06 5.84
CA VAL A 35 1.39 -14.71 5.65
C VAL A 35 1.54 -16.07 4.99
N ASP A 36 2.33 -16.15 3.90
CA ASP A 36 2.56 -17.37 3.13
C ASP A 36 3.33 -18.43 3.96
N SER A 37 4.09 -18.02 4.98
CA SER A 37 4.74 -18.93 5.93
C SER A 37 3.77 -19.60 6.92
N GLY A 38 2.49 -19.21 6.92
CA GLY A 38 1.45 -19.81 7.74
C GLY A 38 1.41 -19.30 9.18
N ILE A 39 1.85 -18.07 9.44
CA ILE A 39 1.74 -17.47 10.77
C ILE A 39 0.30 -17.52 11.28
N THR A 40 0.12 -17.92 12.54
CA THR A 40 -1.21 -17.96 13.17
C THR A 40 -1.49 -16.72 14.02
N THR A 41 -0.49 -15.86 14.22
CA THR A 41 -0.59 -14.66 15.03
C THR A 41 0.22 -13.53 14.41
N VAL A 42 -0.36 -12.33 14.36
CA VAL A 42 0.33 -11.11 13.87
C VAL A 42 1.52 -10.81 14.79
N PRO A 43 2.78 -10.73 14.30
CA PRO A 43 3.94 -10.42 15.13
C PRO A 43 3.83 -9.08 15.85
N LYS A 44 4.49 -8.95 17.01
CA LYS A 44 4.42 -7.75 17.85
C LYS A 44 4.84 -6.47 17.11
N LEU A 45 5.78 -6.60 16.17
CA LEU A 45 6.27 -5.52 15.30
C LEU A 45 5.16 -4.74 14.60
N PHE A 46 4.02 -5.39 14.31
CA PHE A 46 2.88 -4.81 13.59
C PHE A 46 1.67 -4.51 14.49
N ARG A 47 1.77 -4.76 15.79
CA ARG A 47 0.70 -4.48 16.73
C ARG A 47 0.78 -3.03 17.17
N LEU A 48 -0.35 -2.34 17.12
CA LEU A 48 -0.46 -1.02 17.71
C LEU A 48 -0.29 -1.12 19.23
N SER A 49 0.40 -0.15 19.84
CA SER A 49 0.40 -0.03 21.30
C SER A 49 -1.03 0.23 21.79
N PRO A 50 -1.39 -0.13 23.03
CA PRO A 50 -2.73 0.14 23.58
C PRO A 50 -3.15 1.61 23.46
N GLN A 51 -2.20 2.55 23.63
CA GLN A 51 -2.42 3.99 23.51
C GLN A 51 -2.76 4.40 22.06
N THR A 52 -2.01 3.88 21.09
CA THR A 52 -2.28 4.11 19.67
C THR A 52 -3.59 3.42 19.25
N ALA A 53 -3.83 2.21 19.73
CA ALA A 53 -5.07 1.47 19.49
C ALA A 53 -6.30 2.19 20.06
N SER A 54 -6.20 2.89 21.20
CA SER A 54 -7.33 3.69 21.71
C SER A 54 -7.59 4.97 20.90
N GLN A 55 -6.56 5.50 20.22
CA GLN A 55 -6.69 6.70 19.39
C GLN A 55 -7.35 6.41 18.03
N TYR A 56 -6.99 5.27 17.41
CA TYR A 56 -7.53 4.85 16.10
C TYR A 56 -8.60 3.77 16.21
N GLY A 57 -8.82 3.26 17.42
CA GLY A 57 -9.81 2.25 17.72
C GLY A 57 -11.17 2.79 17.36
N THR A 58 -11.77 2.18 16.34
CA THR A 58 -13.15 2.44 15.99
C THR A 58 -14.00 1.94 17.16
N THR A 59 -14.40 2.84 18.06
CA THR A 59 -15.70 2.63 18.70
C THR A 59 -16.66 2.57 17.52
N ARG A 60 -17.20 1.36 17.25
CA ARG A 60 -18.19 1.18 16.20
C ARG A 60 -19.39 2.01 16.62
N SER A 61 -19.40 3.28 16.19
CA SER A 61 -20.50 4.18 16.46
C SER A 61 -21.73 3.52 15.87
N LYS A 62 -22.71 3.20 16.73
CA LYS A 62 -23.98 2.63 16.27
C LYS A 62 -24.81 3.64 15.49
N SER A 63 -24.42 4.92 15.49
CA SER A 63 -25.01 5.95 14.66
C SER A 63 -24.38 5.92 13.25
N PRO A 64 -25.21 6.06 12.19
CA PRO A 64 -24.71 6.27 10.84
C PRO A 64 -23.72 7.44 10.83
N CYS A 65 -22.57 7.25 10.18
CA CYS A 65 -21.71 8.39 9.87
C CYS A 65 -22.52 9.32 8.94
N PRO A 66 -22.81 10.57 9.34
CA PRO A 66 -23.65 11.47 8.55
C PRO A 66 -22.93 11.97 7.28
N PHE A 67 -21.66 11.63 7.11
CA PHE A 67 -20.83 12.08 6.00
C PHE A 67 -20.72 10.98 4.94
N ALA A 68 -21.38 11.20 3.80
CA ALA A 68 -21.13 10.44 2.58
C ALA A 68 -20.02 11.11 1.77
N VAL A 69 -19.07 10.33 1.25
CA VAL A 69 -18.04 10.84 0.35
C VAL A 69 -18.72 11.28 -0.96
N PRO A 70 -18.56 12.54 -1.41
CA PRO A 70 -19.16 13.03 -2.65
C PRO A 70 -18.76 12.19 -3.85
N VAL A 71 -19.72 11.87 -4.71
CA VAL A 71 -19.50 11.20 -6.00
C VAL A 71 -19.78 12.22 -7.10
N ILE A 72 -18.78 12.49 -7.93
CA ILE A 72 -18.84 13.48 -9.00
C ILE A 72 -18.82 12.75 -10.34
N ASP A 73 -19.88 12.94 -11.11
CA ASP A 73 -20.01 12.36 -12.45
C ASP A 73 -19.29 13.24 -13.47
N MET A 74 -18.33 12.67 -14.21
CA MET A 74 -17.58 13.35 -15.26
C MET A 74 -18.18 13.15 -16.66
N LYS A 75 -19.33 12.50 -16.79
CA LYS A 75 -20.02 12.32 -18.06
C LYS A 75 -20.35 13.68 -18.71
N ASP A 76 -20.19 13.73 -20.03
CA ASP A 76 -20.45 14.90 -20.87
C ASP A 76 -19.66 16.14 -20.43
N LEU A 77 -18.42 15.94 -19.96
CA LEU A 77 -17.54 16.96 -19.36
C LEU A 77 -17.45 18.25 -20.18
N GLU A 78 -17.34 18.16 -21.51
CA GLU A 78 -17.25 19.32 -22.39
C GLU A 78 -18.44 20.28 -22.22
N SER A 79 -19.65 19.74 -22.02
CA SER A 79 -20.86 20.53 -21.82
C SER A 79 -21.09 20.95 -20.36
N ARG A 80 -20.52 20.21 -19.39
CA ARG A 80 -20.75 20.42 -17.95
C ARG A 80 -19.52 20.92 -17.18
N ARG A 81 -18.46 21.34 -17.87
CA ARG A 81 -17.16 21.66 -17.27
C ARG A 81 -17.28 22.60 -16.08
N ALA A 82 -18.06 23.68 -16.20
CA ALA A 82 -18.24 24.65 -15.12
C ALA A 82 -18.90 24.03 -13.87
N VAL A 83 -19.88 23.15 -14.06
CA VAL A 83 -20.58 22.44 -12.97
C VAL A 83 -19.64 21.47 -12.28
N VAL A 84 -18.94 20.63 -13.03
CA VAL A 84 -18.01 19.62 -12.49
C VAL A 84 -16.86 20.28 -11.72
N VAL A 85 -16.29 21.38 -12.23
CA VAL A 85 -15.25 22.14 -11.53
C VAL A 85 -15.74 22.67 -10.19
N GLU A 86 -16.98 23.19 -10.14
CA GLU A 86 -17.57 23.69 -8.90
C GLU A 86 -17.85 22.56 -7.89
N GLU A 87 -18.32 21.40 -8.36
CA GLU A 87 -18.51 20.22 -7.51
C GLU A 87 -17.18 19.73 -6.89
N ILE A 88 -16.11 19.67 -7.70
CA ILE A 88 -14.75 19.31 -7.22
C ILE A 88 -14.28 20.33 -6.19
N ARG A 89 -14.41 21.63 -6.50
CA ARG A 89 -14.00 22.72 -5.60
C ARG A 89 -14.70 22.61 -4.25
N ARG A 90 -16.02 22.39 -4.25
CA ARG A 90 -16.81 22.24 -3.03
C ARG A 90 -16.40 20.99 -2.24
N ALA A 91 -16.31 19.84 -2.89
CA ALA A 91 -15.95 18.59 -2.21
C ALA A 91 -14.53 18.64 -1.61
N ALA A 92 -13.58 19.23 -2.34
CA ALA A 92 -12.22 19.45 -1.86
C ALA A 92 -12.17 20.42 -0.66
N ALA A 93 -12.98 21.49 -0.67
CA ALA A 93 -13.00 22.47 0.42
C ALA A 93 -13.71 21.97 1.68
N GLU A 94 -14.80 21.21 1.53
CA GLU A 94 -15.63 20.77 2.65
C GLU A 94 -15.13 19.48 3.30
N LEU A 95 -14.73 18.49 2.48
CA LEU A 95 -14.33 17.16 2.97
C LEU A 95 -12.88 16.80 2.67
N GLY A 96 -12.27 17.42 1.65
CA GLY A 96 -10.91 17.09 1.21
C GLY A 96 -10.80 15.77 0.45
N MET A 97 -11.93 15.11 0.13
CA MET A 97 -11.99 13.89 -0.66
C MET A 97 -13.30 13.77 -1.45
N PHE A 98 -13.24 13.06 -2.57
CA PHE A 98 -14.36 12.76 -3.45
C PHE A 98 -14.04 11.54 -4.33
N GLN A 99 -15.07 10.94 -4.92
CA GLN A 99 -14.96 9.89 -5.93
C GLN A 99 -15.35 10.45 -7.29
N LEU A 100 -14.65 10.04 -8.34
CA LEU A 100 -14.99 10.37 -9.73
C LEU A 100 -15.59 9.14 -10.40
N VAL A 101 -16.68 9.32 -11.15
CA VAL A 101 -17.26 8.29 -12.02
C VAL A 101 -17.35 8.81 -13.45
N ASN A 102 -17.42 7.92 -14.44
CA ASN A 102 -17.38 8.26 -15.86
C ASN A 102 -16.18 9.16 -16.24
N HIS A 103 -15.03 8.94 -15.59
CA HIS A 103 -13.80 9.73 -15.74
C HIS A 103 -13.05 9.50 -17.07
N GLY A 104 -13.58 8.67 -17.96
CA GLY A 104 -13.04 8.42 -19.30
C GLY A 104 -11.85 7.46 -19.37
N VAL A 105 -11.40 6.89 -18.24
CA VAL A 105 -10.43 5.79 -18.24
C VAL A 105 -11.19 4.49 -18.44
N GLU A 106 -10.77 3.69 -19.42
CA GLU A 106 -11.41 2.42 -19.73
C GLU A 106 -11.34 1.45 -18.54
N VAL A 107 -12.41 0.66 -18.36
CA VAL A 107 -12.50 -0.31 -17.26
C VAL A 107 -11.41 -1.38 -17.40
N SER A 108 -11.14 -1.83 -18.63
CA SER A 108 -10.07 -2.78 -18.95
C SER A 108 -8.70 -2.33 -18.40
N VAL A 109 -8.33 -1.07 -18.63
CA VAL A 109 -7.06 -0.51 -18.13
C VAL A 109 -6.96 -0.58 -16.60
N MET A 110 -8.06 -0.31 -15.89
CA MET A 110 -8.08 -0.41 -14.42
C MET A 110 -8.02 -1.86 -13.95
N GLU A 111 -8.71 -2.78 -14.64
CA GLU A 111 -8.69 -4.22 -14.34
C GLU A 111 -7.30 -4.82 -14.54
N ASP A 112 -6.64 -4.48 -15.65
CA ASP A 112 -5.28 -4.91 -15.97
C ASP A 112 -4.28 -4.39 -14.94
N MET A 113 -4.35 -3.10 -14.59
CA MET A 113 -3.48 -2.53 -13.55
C MET A 113 -3.64 -3.27 -12.20
N MET A 114 -4.88 -3.60 -11.80
CA MET A 114 -5.11 -4.39 -10.59
C MET A 114 -4.60 -5.83 -10.72
N ALA A 115 -4.71 -6.44 -11.91
CA ALA A 115 -4.22 -7.79 -12.17
C ALA A 115 -2.68 -7.84 -12.09
N GLU A 116 -1.98 -6.89 -12.69
CA GLU A 116 -0.51 -6.81 -12.64
C GLU A 116 0.00 -6.57 -11.22
N ALA A 117 -0.64 -5.66 -10.46
CA ALA A 117 -0.29 -5.43 -9.07
C ALA A 117 -0.41 -6.73 -8.25
N ARG A 118 -1.50 -7.47 -8.43
CA ARG A 118 -1.68 -8.78 -7.80
C ARG A 118 -0.61 -9.77 -8.24
N GLN A 119 -0.37 -9.91 -9.55
CA GLN A 119 0.63 -10.81 -10.09
C GLN A 119 2.01 -10.50 -9.54
N PHE A 120 2.41 -9.22 -9.45
CA PHE A 120 3.67 -8.83 -8.83
C PHE A 120 3.78 -9.36 -7.41
N HIS A 121 2.77 -9.13 -6.55
CA HIS A 121 2.81 -9.53 -5.15
C HIS A 121 2.71 -11.04 -4.93
N GLU A 122 2.04 -11.78 -5.83
CA GLU A 122 1.96 -13.24 -5.80
C GLU A 122 3.21 -13.96 -6.31
N GLN A 123 4.17 -13.25 -6.91
CA GLN A 123 5.44 -13.88 -7.31
C GLN A 123 6.22 -14.41 -6.09
N PRO A 124 7.01 -15.48 -6.28
CA PRO A 124 7.99 -15.94 -5.29
C PRO A 124 8.90 -14.81 -4.81
N THR A 125 9.29 -14.85 -3.54
CA THR A 125 10.16 -13.84 -2.92
C THR A 125 11.45 -13.62 -3.71
N GLU A 126 12.00 -14.67 -4.31
CA GLU A 126 13.24 -14.66 -5.07
C GLU A 126 13.18 -13.75 -6.31
N LEU A 127 11.99 -13.55 -6.87
CA LEU A 127 11.77 -12.67 -8.02
C LEU A 127 11.51 -11.22 -7.60
N LYS A 128 11.01 -11.00 -6.38
CA LYS A 128 10.68 -9.67 -5.85
C LYS A 128 11.83 -9.04 -5.05
N GLN A 129 12.71 -9.86 -4.46
CA GLN A 129 13.78 -9.40 -3.57
C GLN A 129 14.76 -8.42 -4.23
N GLY A 130 14.91 -8.49 -5.57
CA GLY A 130 15.75 -7.56 -6.33
C GLY A 130 15.22 -6.13 -6.32
N TYR A 131 13.91 -5.96 -6.08
CA TYR A 131 13.26 -4.67 -5.91
C TYR A 131 13.17 -4.26 -4.44
N TYR A 132 13.49 -5.13 -3.48
CA TYR A 132 13.39 -4.80 -2.05
C TYR A 132 14.43 -3.74 -1.66
N SER A 133 13.99 -2.50 -1.44
CA SER A 133 14.92 -1.39 -1.23
C SER A 133 14.28 -0.18 -0.56
N ARG A 134 15.01 0.43 0.37
CA ARG A 134 14.66 1.72 0.99
C ARG A 134 15.25 2.91 0.24
N ASP A 135 16.10 2.69 -0.77
CA ASP A 135 16.70 3.74 -1.59
C ASP A 135 15.61 4.46 -2.40
N VAL A 136 15.46 5.76 -2.16
CA VAL A 136 14.46 6.60 -2.80
C VAL A 136 14.84 6.99 -4.24
N THR A 137 16.09 6.76 -4.64
CA THR A 137 16.58 7.06 -5.99
C THR A 137 16.23 5.96 -7.00
N GLN A 138 15.85 4.76 -6.52
CA GLN A 138 15.43 3.67 -7.39
C GLN A 138 14.07 3.94 -8.04
N LYS A 139 13.99 3.75 -9.36
CA LYS A 139 12.79 4.00 -10.16
C LYS A 139 11.64 3.02 -9.87
N ALA A 140 11.96 1.79 -9.46
CA ALA A 140 10.98 0.82 -8.97
C ALA A 140 11.52 0.13 -7.72
N ARG A 141 10.71 0.09 -6.66
CA ARG A 141 11.11 -0.50 -5.39
C ARG A 141 9.93 -1.13 -4.65
N PHE A 142 10.19 -2.28 -4.09
CA PHE A 142 9.32 -3.00 -3.18
C PHE A 142 9.72 -2.64 -1.75
N ILE A 143 8.78 -2.17 -0.95
CA ILE A 143 8.98 -1.88 0.47
C ILE A 143 7.93 -2.59 1.29
N SER A 144 8.32 -2.94 2.50
CA SER A 144 7.41 -3.45 3.52
C SER A 144 7.75 -2.86 4.88
N GLY A 145 6.78 -2.84 5.79
CA GLY A 145 7.04 -2.43 7.16
C GLY A 145 7.48 -0.97 7.33
N TYR A 146 7.05 -0.06 6.44
CA TYR A 146 7.41 1.34 6.54
C TYR A 146 6.71 1.98 7.76
N GLY A 147 7.40 2.10 8.90
CA GLY A 147 6.83 2.64 10.14
C GLY A 147 7.79 3.28 11.14
N ALA A 148 9.09 2.95 11.14
CA ALA A 148 9.98 3.29 12.25
C ALA A 148 10.40 4.78 12.38
N LEU A 149 10.12 5.65 11.40
CA LEU A 149 10.56 7.06 11.50
C LEU A 149 9.54 7.99 12.18
N ARG A 150 8.27 7.58 12.32
CA ARG A 150 7.20 8.41 12.91
C ARG A 150 6.09 7.67 13.68
N ARG A 151 6.01 6.33 13.61
CA ARG A 151 4.99 5.51 14.30
C ARG A 151 5.67 4.49 15.21
N SER A 152 5.01 4.15 16.31
CA SER A 152 5.45 3.15 17.30
C SER A 152 5.33 1.69 16.81
N SER A 153 4.92 1.46 15.56
CA SER A 153 4.64 0.13 14.99
C SER A 153 4.74 0.13 13.46
N PHE A 154 5.03 -1.04 12.88
CA PHE A 154 5.10 -1.26 11.44
C PHE A 154 3.68 -1.39 10.86
N ASN A 155 3.49 -0.94 9.62
CA ASN A 155 2.25 -1.18 8.89
C ASN A 155 2.21 -2.62 8.38
N TRP A 156 1.04 -3.26 8.47
CA TRP A 156 0.76 -4.57 7.86
C TRP A 156 0.49 -4.44 6.36
N VAL A 157 1.45 -3.89 5.62
CA VAL A 157 1.31 -3.54 4.20
C VAL A 157 2.61 -3.77 3.46
N ASP A 158 2.47 -4.37 2.28
CA ASP A 158 3.48 -4.47 1.23
C ASP A 158 3.19 -3.41 0.16
N THR A 159 4.23 -2.79 -0.40
CA THR A 159 4.05 -1.70 -1.38
C THR A 159 5.10 -1.76 -2.47
N LEU A 160 4.65 -1.84 -3.72
CA LEU A 160 5.47 -1.54 -4.90
C LEU A 160 5.33 -0.06 -5.24
N LEU A 161 6.41 0.70 -5.18
CA LEU A 161 6.47 2.07 -5.67
C LEU A 161 7.19 2.09 -7.01
N MET A 162 6.59 2.75 -7.99
CA MET A 162 7.16 2.97 -9.31
C MET A 162 7.08 4.46 -9.62
N THR A 163 8.22 5.08 -9.91
CA THR A 163 8.27 6.47 -10.36
C THR A 163 7.84 6.50 -11.83
N PRO A 164 6.84 7.31 -12.20
CA PRO A 164 6.55 7.56 -13.60
C PRO A 164 7.75 8.31 -14.17
N ALA A 165 8.61 7.62 -14.90
CA ALA A 165 9.73 8.23 -15.59
C ALA A 165 9.46 8.25 -17.11
N PRO A 166 10.20 9.05 -17.90
CA PRO A 166 10.11 9.02 -19.36
C PRO A 166 10.30 7.60 -19.92
N SER A 167 10.08 7.39 -21.22
CA SER A 167 10.01 6.06 -21.85
C SER A 167 11.18 5.11 -21.55
N ASP A 168 12.34 5.60 -21.10
CA ASP A 168 13.50 4.85 -20.63
C ASP A 168 13.32 4.20 -19.23
N ALA A 169 12.19 4.46 -18.55
CA ALA A 169 11.87 3.90 -17.24
C ALA A 169 11.46 2.43 -17.27
N GLN A 170 10.99 1.94 -18.43
CA GLN A 170 10.42 0.60 -18.57
C GLN A 170 11.43 -0.48 -18.19
N ASP A 171 12.72 -0.28 -18.50
CA ASP A 171 13.78 -1.24 -18.19
C ASP A 171 14.05 -1.42 -16.69
N HIS A 172 13.54 -0.52 -15.85
CA HIS A 172 13.67 -0.59 -14.40
C HIS A 172 12.44 -1.16 -13.71
N LEU A 173 11.30 -1.29 -14.41
CA LEU A 173 10.08 -1.86 -13.83
C LEU A 173 10.21 -3.39 -13.69
N PRO A 174 9.48 -4.02 -12.76
CA PRO A 174 9.26 -5.46 -12.79
C PRO A 174 8.76 -5.91 -14.16
N ILE A 175 9.31 -7.00 -14.70
CA ILE A 175 8.95 -7.51 -16.05
C ILE A 175 7.43 -7.67 -16.18
N ILE A 176 6.77 -8.13 -15.11
CA ILE A 176 5.31 -8.34 -15.05
C ILE A 176 4.50 -7.04 -15.09
N CYS A 177 5.13 -5.88 -14.90
CA CYS A 177 4.52 -4.55 -14.89
C CYS A 177 4.98 -3.68 -16.09
N ARG A 178 5.70 -4.26 -17.08
CA ARG A 178 6.27 -3.49 -18.20
C ARG A 178 5.33 -3.32 -19.39
N TYR A 179 4.40 -4.25 -19.59
CA TYR A 179 3.67 -4.37 -20.85
C TYR A 179 2.19 -4.05 -20.67
N PHE A 180 1.87 -2.76 -20.63
CA PHE A 180 0.49 -2.31 -20.84
C PHE A 180 0.11 -2.51 -22.32
N ASN A 181 -1.06 -3.11 -22.58
CA ASN A 181 -1.68 -3.39 -23.88
C ASN A 181 -1.07 -4.52 -24.74
N ARG A 182 -1.71 -5.70 -24.70
CA ARG A 182 -1.92 -6.52 -25.90
C ARG A 182 -3.40 -6.59 -26.22
#